data_AF-A0A9Q3JZ08-F1
#
_entry.id   AF-A0A9Q3JZ08-F1
#
_cell.length_a   1.000
_cell.length_b   1.000
_cell.length_c   1.000
_cell.angle_alpha   90.00
_cell.angle_beta   90.00
_cell.angle_gamma   90.00
#
_symmetry.space_group_name_H-M   'P 1'
#
loop_
_entity.id
_entity.type
_entity.pdbx_description
1 polymer ?
#
loop_
_entity_poly.entity_id
_entity_poly.type
_entity_poly.pdbx_seq_one_letter_code
_entity_poly.pdbx_strand_id
1 'polypeptide(L)'
;MNSGPDESNRLSIGYVDDITHLFAADTTLEAKIGIEDLGRRTIEWGKKMGSEFDKKKTKFMLFNSPAGEQRQAKFGDEQLRPSDYTRWLGIK
;
A
#
# COMPACT_ATOMS: atom_id res chain seq x y z
N MET A 1 22.48 11.36 9.66
CA MET A 1 21.50 11.77 8.63
C MET A 1 20.25 10.93 8.88
N ASN A 2 19.15 11.56 9.31
CA ASN A 2 17.89 10.85 9.52
C ASN A 2 17.22 10.65 8.17
N SER A 3 17.36 9.46 7.60
CA SER A 3 16.52 8.99 6.49
C SER A 3 15.12 8.76 7.04
N GLY A 4 14.28 9.79 6.95
CA GLY A 4 12.84 9.62 7.14
C GLY A 4 12.27 8.61 6.14
N PRO A 5 11.15 7.94 6.46
CA PRO A 5 10.54 6.97 5.57
C PRO A 5 10.18 7.64 4.22
N ASP A 6 10.63 7.02 3.13
CA ASP A 6 10.41 7.47 1.76
C ASP A 6 8.91 7.52 1.43
N GLU A 7 8.40 8.72 1.14
CA GLU A 7 6.97 8.98 0.87
C GLU A 7 6.52 8.40 -0.47
N SER A 8 7.43 8.04 -1.40
CA SER A 8 7.07 7.48 -2.72
C SER A 8 6.43 6.09 -2.65
N ASN A 9 6.51 5.41 -1.50
CA ASN A 9 6.00 4.06 -1.30
C ASN A 9 4.56 4.02 -0.74
N ARG A 10 3.90 5.17 -0.66
CA ARG A 10 2.59 5.32 -0.03
C ARG A 10 1.54 5.72 -1.06
N LEU A 11 0.46 4.94 -1.11
CA LEU A 11 -0.75 5.30 -1.83
C LEU A 11 -1.94 5.10 -0.91
N SER A 12 -2.78 6.12 -0.79
CA SER A 12 -4.08 6.00 -0.11
C SER A 12 -5.18 6.36 -1.08
N ILE A 13 -6.17 5.46 -1.19
CA ILE A 13 -7.36 5.66 -2.01
C ILE A 13 -8.54 5.65 -1.03
N GLY A 14 -9.24 6.78 -0.93
CA GLY A 14 -10.46 6.92 -0.15
C GLY A 14 -11.67 6.98 -1.08
N TYR A 15 -12.63 6.09 -0.86
CA TYR A 15 -14.01 6.27 -1.27
C TYR A 15 -14.78 6.91 -0.12
N VAL A 16 -16.00 7.43 -0.37
CA VAL A 16 -16.78 8.24 0.60
C VAL A 16 -16.85 7.61 2.00
N ASP A 17 -16.92 6.27 2.09
CA ASP A 17 -16.99 5.54 3.37
C ASP A 17 -15.84 4.55 3.62
N ASP A 18 -14.97 4.29 2.63
CA ASP A 18 -13.93 3.27 2.70
C ASP A 18 -12.55 3.86 2.42
N ILE A 19 -11.57 3.56 3.28
CA ILE A 19 -10.18 3.97 3.08
C ILE A 19 -9.32 2.73 2.88
N THR A 20 -8.54 2.72 1.80
CA THR A 20 -7.51 1.72 1.55
C THR A 20 -6.13 2.34 1.68
N HIS A 21 -5.30 1.74 2.53
CA HIS A 21 -3.88 2.05 2.62
C HIS A 21 -3.05 0.98 1.94
N LEU A 22 -2.14 1.41 1.08
CA LEU A 22 -1.12 0.56 0.49
C LEU A 22 0.26 1.08 0.89
N PHE A 23 1.08 0.18 1.39
CA PHE A 23 2.46 0.45 1.76
C PHE A 23 3.36 -0.64 1.18
N ALA A 24 4.30 -0.25 0.33
CA ALA A 24 5.25 -1.17 -0.26
C ALA A 24 6.62 -1.03 0.41
N ALA A 25 7.28 -2.15 0.67
CA ALA A 25 8.60 -2.18 1.29
C ALA A 25 9.41 -3.38 0.80
N ASP A 26 10.71 -3.36 1.09
CA ASP A 26 11.64 -4.46 0.76
C ASP A 26 11.56 -5.61 1.77
N THR A 27 11.11 -5.33 2.99
CA THR A 27 10.92 -6.35 4.03
C THR A 27 9.51 -6.33 4.61
N THR A 28 9.07 -7.50 5.08
CA THR A 28 7.77 -7.62 5.78
C THR A 28 7.71 -6.77 7.05
N LEU A 29 8.84 -6.59 7.75
CA LEU A 29 8.90 -5.78 8.97
C LEU A 29 8.67 -4.29 8.65
N GLU A 30 9.33 -3.76 7.64
CA GLU A 30 9.14 -2.38 7.19
C GLU A 30 7.72 -2.17 6.67
N ALA A 31 7.18 -3.13 5.90
CA ALA A 31 5.81 -3.07 5.42
C ALA A 31 4.80 -3.03 6.57
N LYS A 32 5.02 -3.84 7.61
CA LYS A 32 4.19 -3.85 8.83
C LYS A 32 4.24 -2.51 9.56
N ILE A 33 5.44 -1.98 9.82
CA ILE A 33 5.60 -0.70 10.52
C ILE A 33 4.93 0.43 9.72
N GLY A 34 5.13 0.45 8.39
CA GLY A 34 4.56 1.46 7.51
C GLY A 34 3.03 1.43 7.48
N ILE A 35 2.42 0.25 7.34
CA ILE A 35 0.96 0.14 7.31
C ILE A 35 0.31 0.44 8.67
N GLU A 36 0.96 0.09 9.78
CA GLU A 36 0.52 0.44 11.13
C GLU A 36 0.53 1.97 11.34
N ASP A 37 1.56 2.68 10.85
CA ASP A 37 1.61 4.15 10.93
C ASP A 37 0.49 4.81 10.11
N LEU A 38 0.22 4.31 8.90
CA LEU A 38 -0.89 4.81 8.07
C LEU A 38 -2.24 4.60 8.76
N GLY A 39 -2.49 3.41 9.32
CA GLY A 39 -3.72 3.13 10.07
C GLY A 39 -3.88 4.04 11.30
N ARG A 40 -2.80 4.27 12.05
CA ARG A 40 -2.79 5.19 13.19
C ARG A 40 -3.18 6.62 12.76
N ARG A 41 -2.54 7.15 11.72
CA ARG A 41 -2.81 8.50 11.19
C ARG A 41 -4.26 8.66 10.73
N THR A 42 -4.83 7.64 10.09
CA THR A 42 -6.23 7.65 9.64
C THR A 42 -7.21 7.68 10.81
N ILE A 43 -6.95 6.91 11.87
CA ILE A 43 -7.76 6.95 13.08
C ILE A 43 -7.69 8.34 13.75
N GLU A 44 -6.48 8.94 13.82
CA GLU A 44 -6.30 10.28 14.37
C GLU A 44 -7.02 11.35 13.54
N TRP A 45 -6.91 11.27 12.22
CA TRP A 45 -7.64 12.15 11.30
C TRP A 45 -9.16 11.99 11.45
N GLY A 46 -9.67 10.76 11.48
CA GLY A 46 -11.09 10.48 11.65
C GLY A 46 -11.63 11.10 12.94
N LYS A 47 -10.97 10.86 14.06
CA LYS A 47 -11.32 11.47 15.36
C LYS A 47 -11.38 12.99 15.28
N LYS A 48 -10.45 13.63 14.58
CA LYS A 48 -10.41 15.09 14.42
C LYS A 48 -11.57 15.62 13.57
N MET A 49 -12.02 14.84 12.57
CA MET A 49 -13.07 15.23 11.63
C MET A 49 -14.47 14.72 12.00
N GLY A 50 -14.61 14.04 13.14
CA GLY A 50 -15.90 13.47 13.56
C GLY A 50 -16.29 12.17 12.85
N SER A 51 -15.31 11.46 12.27
CA SER A 51 -15.49 10.15 11.63
C SER A 51 -14.96 9.03 12.52
N GLU A 52 -15.67 7.90 12.58
CA GLU A 52 -15.25 6.71 13.31
C GLU A 52 -15.06 5.53 12.36
N PHE A 53 -13.93 4.84 12.48
CA PHE A 53 -13.62 3.65 11.68
C PHE A 53 -13.89 2.38 12.49
N ASP A 54 -14.78 1.53 11.99
CA ASP A 54 -15.07 0.24 12.62
C ASP A 54 -13.91 -0.74 12.43
N LYS A 55 -13.17 -0.97 13.53
CA LYS A 55 -12.04 -1.92 13.57
C LYS A 55 -12.44 -3.34 13.18
N LYS A 56 -13.69 -3.76 13.41
CA LYS A 56 -14.16 -5.11 13.06
C LYS A 56 -14.36 -5.28 11.56
N LYS A 57 -14.60 -4.18 10.84
CA LYS A 57 -14.73 -4.17 9.38
C LYS A 57 -13.38 -4.06 8.66
N THR A 58 -12.33 -3.66 9.37
CA THR A 58 -10.98 -3.52 8.80
C THR A 58 -10.45 -4.87 8.30
N LYS A 59 -9.94 -4.89 7.07
CA LYS A 59 -9.30 -6.08 6.46
C LYS A 59 -7.84 -5.78 6.18
N PHE A 60 -6.99 -6.77 6.45
CA PHE A 60 -5.56 -6.73 6.15
C PHE A 60 -5.26 -7.65 4.98
N MET A 61 -4.52 -7.13 4.00
CA MET A 61 -4.05 -7.90 2.84
C MET A 61 -2.53 -7.78 2.77
N LEU A 62 -1.85 -8.92 2.70
CA LEU A 62 -0.41 -9.00 2.46
C LEU A 62 -0.19 -9.56 1.06
N PHE A 63 0.59 -8.82 0.26
CA PHE A 63 0.92 -9.20 -1.09
C PHE A 63 2.43 -9.48 -1.18
N ASN A 64 2.83 -10.74 -1.37
CA ASN A 64 4.23 -11.13 -1.54
C ASN A 64 4.47 -11.81 -2.90
N SER A 65 5.58 -11.46 -3.56
CA SER A 65 5.99 -12.06 -4.82
C SER A 65 7.01 -13.16 -4.56
N PRO A 66 6.83 -14.40 -5.07
CA PRO A 66 7.96 -15.28 -5.34
C PRO A 66 8.89 -14.59 -6.35
N ALA A 67 10.21 -14.72 -6.18
CA ALA A 67 11.16 -14.18 -7.13
C ALA A 67 11.09 -14.99 -8.43
N GLY A 68 10.80 -14.36 -9.57
CA GLY A 68 11.15 -14.95 -10.88
C GLY A 68 10.14 -14.88 -12.02
N GLU A 69 8.87 -14.53 -11.83
CA GLU A 69 7.96 -14.48 -12.99
C GLU A 69 8.15 -13.21 -13.81
N GLN A 70 8.37 -13.35 -15.13
CA GLN A 70 8.44 -12.24 -16.08
C GLN A 70 7.10 -11.51 -16.16
N ARG A 71 7.11 -10.20 -15.90
CA ARG A 71 5.90 -9.40 -15.71
C ARG A 71 5.71 -8.37 -16.80
N GLN A 72 5.42 -8.83 -18.01
CA GLN A 72 4.98 -7.91 -19.07
C GLN A 72 3.47 -7.79 -19.01
N ALA A 73 2.96 -6.57 -18.83
CA ALA A 73 1.53 -6.28 -18.97
C ALA A 73 1.25 -5.72 -20.37
N LYS A 74 0.06 -5.99 -20.93
CA LYS A 74 -0.42 -5.34 -22.14
C LYS A 74 -1.53 -4.35 -21.80
N PHE A 75 -1.58 -3.24 -22.53
CA PHE A 75 -2.69 -2.29 -22.48
C PHE A 75 -3.13 -1.97 -23.91
N GLY A 76 -4.19 -2.64 -24.38
CA GLY A 76 -4.54 -2.66 -25.80
C GLY A 76 -3.45 -3.37 -26.61
N ASP A 77 -2.97 -2.71 -27.67
CA ASP A 77 -1.90 -3.22 -28.54
C ASP A 77 -0.49 -2.88 -28.02
N GLU A 78 -0.39 -2.16 -26.91
CA GLU A 78 0.89 -1.71 -26.36
C GLU A 78 1.42 -2.66 -25.28
N GLN A 79 2.72 -2.94 -25.37
CA GLN A 79 3.46 -3.71 -24.38
C GLN A 79 4.00 -2.76 -23.30
N LEU A 80 3.48 -2.86 -22.08
CA LEU A 80 3.97 -2.09 -20.94
C LEU A 80 5.22 -2.74 -20.37
N ARG A 81 6.32 -1.98 -20.37
CA ARG A 81 7.49 -2.32 -19.57
C ARG A 81 7.21 -1.93 -18.12
N PRO A 82 7.53 -2.78 -17.14
CA PRO A 82 7.54 -2.36 -15.74
C PRO A 82 8.40 -1.12 -15.59
N SER A 83 7.91 -0.14 -14.84
CA SER A 83 8.76 0.95 -14.36
C SER A 83 9.76 0.38 -13.36
N ASP A 84 10.93 1.01 -13.23
CA ASP A 84 11.90 0.68 -12.17
C ASP A 84 11.28 0.83 -10.76
N TYR A 85 10.18 1.58 -10.65
CA TYR A 85 9.42 1.78 -9.43
C TYR A 85 8.21 0.85 -9.29
N THR A 86 7.94 -0.03 -10.27
CA THR A 86 6.81 -0.95 -10.21
C THR A 86 7.08 -2.07 -9.21
N ARG A 87 6.39 -2.01 -8.07
CA ARG A 87 6.31 -3.12 -7.11
C ARG A 87 5.03 -3.91 -7.35
N TRP A 88 5.16 -5.23 -7.42
CA TRP A 88 4.05 -6.12 -7.76
C TRP A 88 3.44 -6.75 -6.52
N LEU A 89 2.12 -6.71 -6.47
CA LEU A 89 1.35 -7.26 -5.36
C LEU A 89 1.06 -8.74 -5.60
N GLY A 90 1.71 -9.64 -4.84
CA GLY A 90 1.09 -10.93 -4.49
C GLY A 90 0.85 -11.93 -5.63
N ILE A 91 1.49 -11.75 -6.80
CA ILE A 91 1.32 -12.69 -7.91
C ILE A 91 2.29 -13.85 -7.66
N LYS A 92 1.71 -15.00 -7.31
CA LYS A 92 2.37 -16.32 -7.25
C LYS A 92 3.05 -16.62 -8.56
#